data_AF-A0A9W7D2J9-F1
#
_entry.id   AF-A0A9W7D2J9-F1
#
_cell.length_a   1.000
_cell.length_b   1.000
_cell.length_c   1.000
_cell.angle_alpha   90.00
_cell.angle_beta   90.00
_cell.angle_gamma   90.00
#
_symmetry.space_group_name_H-M   'P 1'
#
loop_
_entity.id
_entity.type
_entity.pdbx_description
1 polymer ?
#
loop_
_entity_poly.entity_id
_entity_poly.type
_entity_poly.pdbx_seq_one_letter_code
_entity_poly.pdbx_strand_id
1 'polypeptide(L)'
;MFLHLTTLRDRRSDASAFRRAAGRVIMYAFSTPKLVRFPENLTTVCRAYVRRILIENVLGKLDSRVVEIVTTSGHVATGIERKSPLCGVKLGDEGYPFSVIFHQVEVDAAEGIIQSNAGIQCIKVRIATAAIDRSVDPRTEDIIPGIGNFIARYNDDGMYMNV
;
A
#
# COMPACT_ATOMS: atom_id res chain seq x y z
N MET A 1 -5.06 -2.63 12.92
CA MET A 1 -4.10 -1.84 12.14
C MET A 1 -2.93 -1.37 12.99
N PHE A 2 -3.13 -0.64 14.10
CA PHE A 2 -2.04 -0.26 15.02
C PHE A 2 -1.17 -1.45 15.44
N LEU A 3 -1.79 -2.57 15.84
CA LEU A 3 -1.07 -3.80 16.17
C LEU A 3 -0.09 -4.25 15.07
N HIS A 4 -0.52 -4.22 13.81
CA HIS A 4 0.32 -4.71 12.70
C HIS A 4 1.45 -3.73 12.38
N LEU A 5 1.18 -2.43 12.40
CA LEU A 5 2.23 -1.42 12.26
C LEU A 5 3.22 -1.51 13.43
N THR A 6 2.77 -1.78 14.66
CA THR A 6 3.67 -2.04 15.80
C THR A 6 4.53 -3.28 15.56
N THR A 7 3.95 -4.39 15.11
CA THR A 7 4.74 -5.59 14.75
C THR A 7 5.76 -5.31 13.65
N LEU A 8 5.39 -4.55 12.62
CA LEU A 8 6.30 -4.14 11.55
C LEU A 8 7.41 -3.19 12.05
N ARG A 9 7.13 -2.37 13.06
CA ARG A 9 8.14 -1.45 13.63
C ARG A 9 9.02 -2.10 14.69
N ASP A 10 8.53 -3.11 15.40
CA ASP A 10 9.29 -3.77 16.45
C ASP A 10 10.41 -4.60 15.84
N ARG A 11 11.66 -4.20 16.11
CA ARG A 11 12.86 -4.91 15.66
C ARG A 11 12.97 -6.34 16.21
N ARG A 12 12.24 -6.66 17.28
CA ARG A 12 12.23 -7.98 17.92
C ARG A 12 11.26 -8.95 17.24
N SER A 13 10.43 -8.48 16.30
CA SER A 13 9.54 -9.35 15.53
C SER A 13 10.36 -10.24 14.62
N ASP A 14 10.17 -11.56 14.75
CA ASP A 14 10.73 -12.53 13.82
C ASP A 14 10.15 -12.35 12.40
N ALA A 15 10.84 -12.90 11.40
CA ALA A 15 10.46 -12.75 10.00
C ALA A 15 9.06 -13.34 9.71
N SER A 16 8.65 -14.38 10.42
CA SER A 16 7.33 -15.01 10.26
C SER A 16 6.20 -14.07 10.71
N ALA A 17 6.35 -13.44 11.88
CA ALA A 17 5.45 -12.44 12.41
C ALA A 17 5.45 -11.18 11.54
N PHE A 18 6.62 -10.75 11.05
CA PHE A 18 6.78 -9.63 10.15
C PHE A 18 6.01 -9.86 8.84
N ARG A 19 6.22 -11.00 8.15
CA ARG A 19 5.51 -11.36 6.91
C ARG A 19 3.99 -11.41 7.11
N ARG A 20 3.51 -11.99 8.23
CA ARG A 20 2.08 -12.01 8.56
C ARG A 20 1.52 -10.59 8.75
N ALA A 21 2.23 -9.73 9.46
CA ALA A 21 1.81 -8.35 9.68
C ALA A 21 1.82 -7.55 8.37
N ALA A 22 2.85 -7.72 7.53
CA ALA A 22 3.00 -7.07 6.23
C ALA A 22 1.85 -7.45 5.30
N GLY A 23 1.60 -8.75 5.09
CA GLY A 23 0.50 -9.22 4.25
C GLY A 23 -0.85 -8.65 4.69
N ARG A 24 -1.11 -8.59 5.99
CA ARG A 24 -2.36 -8.01 6.52
C ARG A 24 -2.47 -6.49 6.35
N VAL A 25 -1.36 -5.75 6.45
CA VAL A 25 -1.35 -4.30 6.19
C VAL A 25 -1.55 -4.00 4.70
N ILE A 26 -1.05 -4.86 3.82
CA ILE A 26 -1.23 -4.73 2.38
C ILE A 26 -2.68 -5.06 1.97
N MET A 27 -3.36 -5.98 2.68
CA MET A 27 -4.62 -6.62 2.24
C MET A 27 -5.97 -6.00 2.67
N TYR A 28 -6.26 -5.73 3.96
CA TYR A 28 -7.64 -5.43 4.44
C TYR A 28 -8.41 -4.15 3.99
N ALA A 29 -9.35 -4.18 3.05
CA ALA A 29 -10.28 -3.06 2.80
C ALA A 29 -11.10 -2.61 4.02
N PHE A 30 -11.61 -1.37 4.03
CA PHE A 30 -13.02 -0.98 4.30
C PHE A 30 -13.16 0.56 4.28
N SER A 31 -14.22 0.99 3.62
CA SER A 31 -14.68 2.35 3.24
C SER A 31 -14.81 3.40 4.35
N THR A 32 -14.35 4.65 4.08
CA THR A 32 -15.20 5.83 3.75
C THR A 32 -14.31 6.96 3.16
N PRO A 33 -14.81 7.80 2.23
CA PRO A 33 -14.00 8.82 1.57
C PRO A 33 -13.97 10.13 2.35
N LYS A 34 -12.79 10.76 2.48
CA LYS A 34 -12.70 12.22 2.63
C LYS A 34 -11.69 12.77 1.62
N LEU A 35 -12.16 13.80 0.92
CA LEU A 35 -11.45 14.56 -0.09
C LEU A 35 -10.28 15.32 0.54
N VAL A 36 -9.14 15.37 -0.14
CA VAL A 36 -8.11 16.37 0.13
C VAL A 36 -7.71 17.00 -1.21
N ARG A 37 -7.94 18.31 -1.34
CA ARG A 37 -7.47 19.14 -2.45
C ARG A 37 -6.23 19.90 -2.01
N PHE A 38 -5.31 20.13 -2.93
CA PHE A 38 -4.31 21.21 -2.87
C PHE A 38 -4.27 21.90 -4.22
N PRO A 39 -4.29 23.24 -4.22
CA PRO A 39 -3.10 24.00 -4.66
C PRO A 39 -2.95 25.30 -3.80
N GLU A 40 -1.89 26.10 -3.71
CA GLU A 40 -0.55 26.23 -4.31
C GLU A 40 0.43 26.70 -3.21
N ASN A 41 1.72 26.43 -3.39
CA ASN A 41 2.87 26.85 -2.58
C ASN A 41 3.23 25.95 -1.37
N LEU A 42 4.41 25.32 -1.52
CA LEU A 42 5.08 24.41 -0.59
C LEU A 42 4.97 24.80 0.89
N THR A 43 4.02 24.20 1.60
CA THR A 43 4.12 23.74 3.00
C THR A 43 2.79 23.08 3.35
N THR A 44 2.76 21.75 3.38
CA THR A 44 1.50 21.02 3.58
C THR A 44 1.51 20.22 4.86
N VAL A 45 0.72 20.68 5.84
CA VAL A 45 0.28 19.89 6.98
C VAL A 45 -0.82 18.93 6.50
N CYS A 46 -0.46 17.67 6.29
CA CYS A 46 -1.42 16.59 6.08
C CYS A 46 -1.91 16.08 7.43
N ARG A 47 -3.14 16.45 7.82
CA ARG A 47 -3.85 15.75 8.91
C ARG A 47 -4.36 14.42 8.37
N ALA A 48 -3.50 13.41 8.38
CA ALA A 48 -3.83 12.05 7.96
C ALA A 48 -4.66 11.34 9.04
N TYR A 49 -5.95 11.13 8.77
CA TYR A 49 -6.71 10.13 9.49
C TYR A 49 -6.42 8.77 8.86
N VAL A 50 -5.53 7.99 9.48
CA VAL A 50 -5.23 6.63 9.05
C VAL A 50 -6.39 5.72 9.44
N ARG A 51 -7.23 5.34 8.47
CA ARG A 51 -8.07 4.13 8.55
C ARG A 51 -8.04 3.38 7.22
N ARG A 52 -7.44 2.19 7.30
CA ARG A 52 -7.46 1.01 6.38
C ARG A 52 -6.76 1.10 5.01
N ILE A 53 -5.63 0.38 4.92
CA ILE A 53 -5.10 -0.51 3.86
C ILE A 53 -5.04 -0.04 2.40
N LEU A 54 -4.05 -0.59 1.68
CA LEU A 54 -3.55 -0.17 0.38
C LEU A 54 -4.27 -0.80 -0.82
N ILE A 55 -4.20 -2.12 -1.04
CA ILE A 55 -4.55 -2.68 -2.37
C ILE A 55 -6.06 -2.63 -2.65
N GLU A 56 -6.90 -3.36 -1.91
CA GLU A 56 -8.35 -3.40 -2.17
C GLU A 56 -9.02 -2.01 -2.13
N ASN A 57 -8.54 -1.11 -1.26
CA ASN A 57 -9.05 0.26 -1.14
C ASN A 57 -8.72 1.10 -2.37
N VAL A 58 -7.53 0.92 -2.96
CA VAL A 58 -7.13 1.59 -4.18
C VAL A 58 -7.94 1.03 -5.35
N LEU A 59 -7.99 -0.29 -5.50
CA LEU A 59 -8.67 -0.95 -6.62
C LEU A 59 -10.15 -0.57 -6.70
N GLY A 60 -10.86 -0.53 -5.57
CA GLY A 60 -12.27 -0.15 -5.53
C GLY A 60 -12.59 1.31 -5.92
N LYS A 61 -11.56 2.16 -6.08
CA LYS A 61 -11.70 3.57 -6.48
C LYS A 61 -11.14 3.86 -7.87
N LEU A 62 -10.52 2.87 -8.52
CA LEU A 62 -9.97 3.03 -9.86
C LEU A 62 -11.06 2.77 -10.89
N ASP A 63 -11.36 3.80 -11.68
CA ASP A 63 -12.22 3.74 -12.88
C ASP A 63 -13.50 2.91 -12.71
N SER A 64 -14.21 3.15 -11.61
CA SER A 64 -15.43 2.45 -11.24
C SER A 64 -16.67 3.26 -11.61
N ARG A 65 -17.74 2.59 -12.04
CA ARG A 65 -19.07 3.18 -12.27
C ARG A 65 -20.13 2.49 -11.42
N VAL A 66 -21.17 3.24 -11.09
CA VAL A 66 -22.37 2.68 -10.46
C VAL A 66 -23.16 1.91 -11.52
N VAL A 67 -23.64 0.72 -11.17
CA VAL A 67 -24.46 -0.13 -12.04
C VAL A 67 -25.66 -0.67 -11.27
N GLU A 68 -26.76 -0.91 -11.96
CA GLU A 68 -27.86 -1.68 -11.40
C GLU A 68 -27.59 -3.17 -11.58
N ILE A 69 -27.81 -3.93 -10.52
CA ILE A 69 -27.69 -5.38 -10.49
C ILE A 69 -29.04 -5.99 -10.14
N VAL A 70 -29.46 -7.00 -10.90
CA VAL A 70 -30.63 -7.80 -10.57
C VAL A 70 -30.14 -9.03 -9.83
N THR A 71 -30.56 -9.17 -8.58
CA THR A 71 -30.20 -10.31 -7.73
C THR A 71 -30.92 -11.58 -8.17
N THR A 72 -30.45 -12.74 -7.70
CA THR A 72 -31.07 -14.05 -8.01
C THR A 72 -32.52 -14.17 -7.53
N SER A 73 -32.95 -13.34 -6.58
CA SER A 73 -34.34 -13.25 -6.10
C SER A 73 -35.20 -12.28 -6.91
N GLY A 74 -34.66 -11.65 -7.97
CA GLY A 74 -35.36 -10.69 -8.82
C GLY A 74 -35.37 -9.25 -8.29
N HIS A 75 -34.76 -8.98 -7.13
CA HIS A 75 -34.67 -7.62 -6.59
C HIS A 75 -33.57 -6.81 -7.28
N VAL A 76 -33.86 -5.55 -7.60
CA VAL A 76 -32.88 -4.59 -8.12
C VAL A 76 -32.10 -3.98 -6.96
N ALA A 77 -30.77 -3.97 -7.08
CA ALA A 77 -29.86 -3.32 -6.15
C ALA A 77 -28.82 -2.49 -6.91
N THR A 78 -28.16 -1.58 -6.20
CA THR A 78 -27.09 -0.75 -6.75
C THR A 78 -25.72 -1.35 -6.43
N GLY A 79 -24.93 -1.62 -7.47
CA GLY A 79 -23.57 -2.14 -7.40
C GLY A 79 -22.53 -1.16 -7.95
N ILE A 80 -21.27 -1.60 -7.93
CA ILE A 80 -20.14 -0.89 -8.52
C ILE A 80 -19.41 -1.86 -9.46
N GLU A 81 -19.17 -1.41 -10.69
CA GLU A 81 -18.43 -2.15 -11.71
C GLU A 81 -17.18 -1.36 -12.12
N ARG A 82 -16.08 -2.07 -12.39
CA ARG A 82 -14.85 -1.48 -12.90
C ARG A 82 -14.87 -1.45 -14.42
N LYS A 83 -14.42 -0.35 -15.02
CA LYS A 83 -14.51 -0.13 -16.46
C LYS A 83 -13.25 -0.56 -17.23
N SER A 84 -12.07 -0.44 -16.61
CA SER A 84 -10.79 -0.71 -17.29
C SER A 84 -10.03 -1.88 -16.64
N PRO A 85 -9.30 -2.69 -17.44
CA PRO A 85 -8.37 -3.68 -16.90
C PRO A 85 -7.25 -2.98 -16.11
N LEU A 86 -6.73 -3.68 -15.11
CA LEU A 86 -5.64 -3.18 -14.27
C LEU A 86 -4.34 -3.90 -14.61
N CYS A 87 -3.23 -3.20 -14.40
CA CYS A 87 -1.91 -3.80 -14.38
C CYS A 87 -1.16 -3.37 -13.11
N GLY A 88 -0.34 -4.28 -12.60
CA GLY A 88 0.61 -4.02 -11.53
C GLY A 88 1.93 -3.53 -12.10
N VAL A 89 2.58 -2.61 -11.40
CA VAL A 89 4.00 -2.30 -11.63
C VAL A 89 4.69 -2.30 -10.28
N LYS A 90 5.66 -3.20 -10.11
CA LYS A 90 6.48 -3.24 -8.90
C LYS A 90 7.82 -2.54 -9.12
N LEU A 91 8.33 -1.93 -8.05
CA LEU A 91 9.63 -1.26 -8.05
C LEU A 91 10.66 -2.19 -7.41
N GLY A 92 11.62 -2.65 -8.21
CA GLY A 92 12.66 -3.59 -7.78
C GLY A 92 12.12 -4.81 -7.03
N ASP A 93 12.98 -5.38 -6.18
CA ASP A 93 12.65 -6.57 -5.38
C ASP A 93 11.82 -6.22 -4.14
N GLU A 94 11.92 -4.98 -3.65
CA GLU A 94 11.11 -4.48 -2.52
C GLU A 94 9.61 -4.52 -2.80
N GLY A 95 9.22 -4.40 -4.07
CA GLY A 95 7.83 -4.51 -4.50
C GLY A 95 7.30 -5.95 -4.58
N TYR A 96 8.15 -6.98 -4.48
CA TYR A 96 7.73 -8.37 -4.63
C TYR A 96 6.66 -8.82 -3.61
N PRO A 97 6.74 -8.48 -2.31
CA PRO A 97 5.69 -8.83 -1.36
C PRO A 97 4.33 -8.21 -1.70
N PHE A 98 4.30 -7.05 -2.36
CA PHE A 98 3.06 -6.42 -2.82
C PHE A 98 2.49 -7.11 -4.05
N SER A 99 3.35 -7.58 -4.96
CA SER A 99 2.97 -8.36 -6.14
C SER A 99 2.22 -9.65 -5.78
N VAL A 100 2.69 -10.37 -4.76
CA VAL A 100 2.03 -11.60 -4.29
C VAL A 100 0.60 -11.31 -3.81
N ILE A 101 0.40 -10.22 -3.06
CA ILE A 101 -0.93 -9.84 -2.58
C ILE A 101 -1.79 -9.23 -3.69
N PHE A 102 -1.19 -8.50 -4.64
CA PHE A 102 -1.90 -7.95 -5.79
C PHE A 102 -2.58 -9.06 -6.59
N HIS A 103 -1.86 -10.14 -6.92
CA HIS A 103 -2.44 -11.28 -7.66
C HIS A 103 -3.40 -12.14 -6.83
N GLN A 104 -3.46 -11.99 -5.51
CA GLN A 104 -4.55 -12.58 -4.71
C GLN A 104 -5.88 -11.85 -4.93
N VAL A 105 -5.84 -10.57 -5.32
CA VAL A 105 -7.02 -9.75 -5.58
C VAL A 105 -7.31 -9.63 -7.08
N GLU A 106 -6.28 -9.57 -7.91
CA GLU A 106 -6.32 -9.40 -9.36
C GLU A 106 -5.52 -10.52 -10.05
N VAL A 107 -6.09 -11.72 -10.08
CA VAL A 107 -5.40 -12.98 -10.47
C VAL A 107 -4.74 -12.91 -11.84
N ASP A 108 -5.42 -12.31 -12.84
CA ASP A 108 -4.98 -12.29 -14.23
C ASP A 108 -4.44 -10.92 -14.69
N ALA A 109 -4.22 -9.99 -13.75
CA ALA A 109 -3.71 -8.67 -14.11
C ALA A 109 -2.26 -8.76 -14.60
N ALA A 110 -1.95 -8.06 -15.70
CA ALA A 110 -0.59 -7.96 -16.19
C ALA A 110 0.31 -7.30 -15.13
N GLU A 111 1.55 -7.75 -14.98
CA GLU A 111 2.53 -7.14 -14.07
C GLU A 111 3.84 -6.80 -14.80
N GLY A 112 4.34 -5.58 -14.55
CA GLY A 112 5.67 -5.13 -14.97
C GLY A 112 6.59 -4.81 -13.78
N ILE A 113 7.88 -4.64 -14.07
CA ILE A 113 8.90 -4.27 -13.08
C ILE A 113 9.64 -3.05 -13.58
N ILE A 114 9.83 -2.06 -12.70
CA ILE A 114 10.75 -0.96 -12.92
C ILE A 114 11.92 -1.13 -11.94
N GLN A 115 13.12 -1.29 -12.48
CA GLN A 115 14.35 -1.23 -11.70
C GLN A 115 14.90 0.20 -11.79
N SER A 116 15.02 0.87 -10.66
CA SER A 116 15.57 2.23 -10.58
C SER A 116 16.47 2.34 -9.37
N ASN A 117 17.65 2.91 -9.57
CA ASN A 117 18.57 3.27 -8.48
C ASN A 117 18.35 4.71 -7.99
N ALA A 118 17.31 5.40 -8.50
CA ALA A 118 16.97 6.78 -8.20
C ALA A 118 15.46 6.95 -7.94
N GLY A 119 15.10 8.05 -7.27
CA GLY A 119 13.70 8.43 -7.05
C GLY A 119 12.96 8.71 -8.35
N ILE A 120 11.73 8.21 -8.45
CA ILE A 120 10.85 8.44 -9.60
C ILE A 120 9.96 9.64 -9.30
N GLN A 121 10.08 10.70 -10.10
CA GLN A 121 9.22 11.88 -9.96
C GLN A 121 7.96 11.75 -10.83
N CYS A 122 6.80 11.70 -10.19
CA CYS A 122 5.50 11.63 -10.86
C CYS A 122 4.62 12.82 -10.50
N ILE A 123 4.19 13.59 -11.50
CA ILE A 123 3.46 14.86 -11.29
C ILE A 123 1.93 14.66 -11.13
N LYS A 124 1.37 13.54 -11.59
CA LYS A 124 -0.08 13.26 -11.55
C LYS A 124 -0.37 11.84 -11.06
N VAL A 125 -0.11 11.57 -9.78
CA VAL A 125 -0.37 10.26 -9.15
C VAL A 125 -1.21 10.38 -7.90
N ARG A 126 -1.91 9.30 -7.56
CA ARG A 126 -2.60 9.14 -6.28
C ARG A 126 -1.76 8.20 -5.41
N ILE A 127 -1.39 8.65 -4.21
CA ILE A 127 -0.61 7.85 -3.26
C ILE A 127 -1.56 7.31 -2.19
N ALA A 128 -1.55 6.00 -2.00
CA ALA A 128 -2.11 5.36 -0.83
C ALA A 128 -0.97 4.89 0.07
N THR A 129 -0.99 5.28 1.35
CA THR A 129 0.00 4.85 2.34
C THR A 129 -0.68 4.43 3.64
N ALA A 130 -0.09 3.45 4.32
CA ALA A 130 -0.56 2.95 5.61
C ALA A 130 -0.07 3.81 6.79
N ALA A 131 1.01 4.56 6.61
CA ALA A 131 1.59 5.43 7.63
C ALA A 131 2.39 6.57 7.00
N ILE A 132 2.47 7.70 7.69
CA ILE A 132 3.40 8.79 7.40
C ILE A 132 4.24 8.97 8.66
N ASP A 133 5.55 8.90 8.50
CA ASP A 133 6.51 8.98 9.58
C ASP A 133 7.07 10.39 9.73
N ARG A 134 7.81 10.60 10.83
CA ARG A 134 8.19 11.94 11.29
C ARG A 134 9.18 12.61 10.37
N SER A 135 10.20 11.86 9.95
CA SER A 135 11.34 12.41 9.23
C SER A 135 12.08 11.32 8.47
N VAL A 136 13.04 11.75 7.66
CA VAL A 136 14.02 10.88 7.00
C VAL A 136 15.39 11.27 7.55
N ASP A 137 16.23 10.28 7.87
CA ASP A 137 17.62 10.51 8.22
C ASP A 137 18.35 11.10 7.00
N PRO A 138 18.95 12.29 7.08
CA PRO A 138 19.60 12.92 5.93
C PRO A 138 20.90 12.23 5.51
N ARG A 139 21.44 11.30 6.30
CA ARG A 139 22.68 10.57 5.99
C ARG A 139 22.41 9.19 5.43
N THR A 140 21.45 8.47 6.02
CA THR A 140 21.14 7.09 5.59
C THR A 140 19.93 7.02 4.66
N GLU A 141 19.17 8.11 4.55
CA GLU A 141 17.88 8.17 3.86
C GLU A 141 16.80 7.24 4.48
N ASP A 142 17.05 6.72 5.69
CA ASP A 142 16.09 5.89 6.40
C ASP A 142 14.92 6.71 6.94
N ILE A 143 13.72 6.13 6.88
CA ILE A 143 12.53 6.72 7.49
C ILE A 143 12.61 6.57 9.02
N ILE A 144 12.28 7.63 9.77
CA ILE A 144 12.31 7.66 11.25
C ILE A 144 10.90 7.88 11.81
N PRO A 145 10.39 7.02 12.74
CA PRO A 145 11.06 5.83 13.27
C PRO A 145 11.11 4.64 12.31
N GLY A 146 10.35 4.68 11.21
CA GLY A 146 10.41 3.71 10.12
C GLY A 146 10.20 2.26 10.53
N ILE A 147 10.66 1.35 9.68
CA ILE A 147 10.62 -0.11 9.86
C ILE A 147 11.97 -0.79 9.55
N GLY A 148 13.02 -0.02 9.23
CA GLY A 148 14.29 -0.52 8.69
C GLY A 148 14.15 -1.06 7.26
N ASN A 149 15.16 -1.80 6.80
CA ASN A 149 15.16 -2.45 5.48
C ASN A 149 14.06 -3.52 5.44
N PHE A 150 13.02 -3.22 4.67
CA PHE A 150 11.84 -4.04 4.57
C PHE A 150 12.14 -5.42 3.98
N ILE A 151 12.92 -5.48 2.90
CA ILE A 151 13.17 -6.73 2.18
C ILE A 151 14.04 -7.69 3.01
N ALA A 152 15.08 -7.18 3.68
CA ALA A 152 15.93 -7.99 4.56
C ALA A 152 15.11 -8.62 5.70
N ARG A 153 14.22 -7.84 6.33
CA ARG A 153 13.33 -8.33 7.39
C ARG A 153 12.24 -9.27 6.88
N TYR A 154 11.78 -9.07 5.65
CA TYR A 154 10.77 -9.91 5.02
C TYR A 154 11.35 -11.29 4.65
N ASN A 155 12.56 -11.31 4.09
CA ASN A 155 13.25 -12.50 3.63
C ASN A 155 13.99 -13.26 4.74
N ASP A 156 14.18 -12.63 5.91
CA ASP A 156 15.02 -13.16 7.00
C ASP A 156 16.52 -13.14 6.66
N ASP A 157 16.94 -12.19 5.82
CA ASP A 157 18.34 -11.96 5.49
C ASP A 157 18.96 -11.21 6.69
N GLY A 158 19.61 -11.93 7.61
CA GLY A 158 20.08 -11.50 8.93
C GLY A 158 21.10 -10.34 9.01
N MET A 159 21.01 -9.33 8.16
CA MET A 159 21.88 -8.15 8.06
C MET A 159 21.65 -7.06 9.14
N TYR A 160 20.92 -7.37 10.21
CA TYR A 160 20.77 -6.45 11.35
C TYR A 160 21.33 -7.06 12.65
N MET A 161 22.64 -7.25 12.67
CA MET A 161 23.38 -7.57 13.91
C MET A 161 24.56 -6.62 14.18
N ASN A 162 24.66 -5.45 13.53
CA ASN A 162 25.67 -4.44 13.90
C ASN A 162 25.18 -3.00 13.59
N VAL A 163 24.46 -2.38 14.53
CA VAL A 163 24.56 -0.95 14.88
C VAL A 163 24.25 -0.79 16.36
#